data_AF-A0A317T425-F1
#
_entry.id   AF-A0A317T425-F1
#
_cell.length_a   1.000
_cell.length_b   1.000
_cell.length_c   1.000
_cell.angle_alpha   90.00
_cell.angle_beta   90.00
_cell.angle_gamma   90.00
#
_symmetry.space_group_name_H-M   'P 1'
#
loop_
_entity.id
_entity.type
_entity.pdbx_description
1 polymer ?
#
loop_
_entity_poly.entity_id
_entity_poly.type
_entity_poly.pdbx_seq_one_letter_code
_entity_poly.pdbx_strand_id
1 'polypeptide(L)'
;MKTLPIIITGILSLFTLSSAFAEQEMKTEHIVLSQLMNAIADNDYEAFLSNGTPTFKKNIPKQAFSSVSDQLAPLIRKGYTTEYLSKLHQNGNTVHLWKISYVDSKENSVAKMGVIDGKVSGFWLF
;
A
#
# COMPACT_ATOMS: atom_id res chain seq x y z
N MET A 1 -18.03 37.03 51.70
CA MET A 1 -16.79 36.60 51.02
C MET A 1 -16.62 35.10 51.16
N LYS A 2 -16.67 34.37 50.05
CA LYS A 2 -15.76 33.29 49.65
C LYS A 2 -16.31 32.68 48.36
N THR A 3 -15.73 33.13 47.25
CA THR A 3 -16.01 32.68 45.88
C THR A 3 -15.47 31.25 45.70
N LEU A 4 -16.24 30.40 45.06
CA LEU A 4 -15.83 29.05 44.64
C LEU A 4 -15.02 29.17 43.34
N PRO A 5 -13.84 28.53 43.19
CA PRO A 5 -13.07 28.64 41.96
C PRO A 5 -13.70 27.79 40.86
N ILE A 6 -13.91 28.42 39.70
CA ILE A 6 -14.21 27.73 38.45
C ILE A 6 -12.95 26.95 38.05
N ILE A 7 -13.00 25.63 38.16
CA ILE A 7 -11.97 24.75 37.61
C ILE A 7 -12.21 24.66 36.10
N ILE A 8 -11.46 25.48 35.36
CA ILE A 8 -11.21 25.30 33.94
C ILE A 8 -10.27 24.10 33.83
N THR A 9 -10.74 22.95 33.35
CA THR A 9 -9.87 21.83 32.99
C THR A 9 -10.22 21.33 31.60
N GLY A 10 -9.45 21.84 30.64
CA GLY A 10 -8.84 21.06 29.57
C GLY A 10 -9.76 20.36 28.58
N ILE A 11 -10.32 21.10 27.62
CA ILE A 11 -10.60 20.54 26.30
C ILE A 11 -9.39 20.88 25.42
N LEU A 12 -8.35 20.03 25.47
CA LEU A 12 -7.24 20.11 24.52
C LEU A 12 -6.67 18.72 24.24
N SER A 13 -7.49 17.82 23.70
CA SER A 13 -7.05 16.47 23.36
C SER A 13 -7.82 15.87 22.16
N LEU A 14 -8.19 16.69 21.16
CA LEU A 14 -8.86 16.19 19.95
C LEU A 14 -8.02 16.20 18.66
N PHE A 15 -6.76 16.66 18.67
CA PHE A 15 -5.95 16.76 17.45
C PHE A 15 -4.91 15.66 17.23
N THR A 16 -4.67 14.75 18.18
CA THR A 16 -3.62 13.71 18.04
C THR A 16 -4.09 12.40 17.41
N LEU A 17 -5.40 12.17 17.29
CA LEU A 17 -5.93 10.89 16.76
C LEU A 17 -5.71 10.72 15.26
N SER A 18 -5.75 11.79 14.46
CA SER A 18 -5.67 11.69 12.99
C SER A 18 -4.31 11.18 12.50
N SER A 19 -3.21 11.56 13.15
CA SER A 19 -1.86 11.15 12.74
C SER A 19 -1.59 9.66 12.96
N ALA A 20 -2.07 9.11 14.07
CA ALA A 20 -1.92 7.69 14.39
C ALA A 20 -2.68 6.79 13.41
N PHE A 21 -3.89 7.19 13.01
CA PHE A 21 -4.66 6.47 11.99
C PHE A 21 -3.98 6.49 10.62
N ALA A 22 -3.47 7.65 10.18
CA ALA A 22 -2.77 7.76 8.91
C ALA A 22 -1.48 6.93 8.87
N GLU A 23 -0.72 6.88 9.98
CA GLU A 23 0.49 6.07 10.07
C GLU A 23 0.18 4.55 10.09
N GLN A 24 -0.90 4.13 10.73
CA GLN A 24 -1.31 2.73 10.77
C GLN A 24 -1.88 2.24 9.43
N GLU A 25 -2.66 3.07 8.74
CA GLU A 25 -3.11 2.81 7.36
C GLU A 25 -1.89 2.62 6.44
N MET A 26 -0.93 3.54 6.49
CA MET A 26 0.30 3.45 5.69
C MET A 26 1.08 2.15 5.96
N LYS A 27 1.21 1.74 7.23
CA LYS A 27 1.88 0.48 7.60
C LYS A 27 1.14 -0.74 7.04
N THR A 28 -0.19 -0.73 7.10
CA THR A 28 -1.01 -1.84 6.58
C THR A 28 -0.84 -1.98 5.07
N GLU A 29 -0.93 -0.86 4.34
CA GLU A 29 -0.83 -0.90 2.88
C GLU A 29 0.58 -1.19 2.37
N HIS A 30 1.61 -0.81 3.15
CA HIS A 30 3.00 -1.22 2.87
C HIS A 30 3.21 -2.72 3.00
N ILE A 31 2.55 -3.38 3.96
CA ILE A 31 2.58 -4.85 4.09
C ILE A 31 1.94 -5.48 2.85
N VAL A 32 0.79 -4.97 2.39
CA VAL A 32 0.11 -5.49 1.20
C VAL A 32 0.98 -5.30 -0.06
N LEU A 33 1.60 -4.13 -0.23
CA LEU A 33 2.58 -3.91 -1.31
C LEU A 33 3.70 -4.95 -1.25
N SER A 34 4.28 -5.18 -0.08
CA SER A 34 5.37 -6.14 0.11
C SER A 34 4.94 -7.56 -0.24
N GLN A 35 3.72 -7.97 0.13
CA GLN A 35 3.16 -9.27 -0.24
C GLN A 35 3.00 -9.42 -1.75
N LEU A 36 2.49 -8.39 -2.44
CA LEU A 36 2.35 -8.40 -3.90
C LEU A 36 3.71 -8.50 -4.60
N MET A 37 4.70 -7.72 -4.14
CA MET A 37 6.06 -7.74 -4.67
C MET A 37 6.76 -9.09 -4.44
N ASN A 38 6.59 -9.70 -3.27
CA ASN A 38 7.12 -11.04 -2.99
C ASN A 38 6.44 -12.10 -3.86
N ALA A 39 5.14 -12.03 -4.06
CA ALA A 39 4.43 -12.95 -4.95
C ALA A 39 4.95 -12.84 -6.39
N ILE A 40 5.23 -11.62 -6.88
CA ILE A 40 5.90 -11.42 -8.18
C ILE A 40 7.31 -12.01 -8.16
N ALA A 41 8.08 -11.80 -7.09
CA ALA A 41 9.43 -12.37 -6.96
C ALA A 41 9.41 -13.90 -6.99
N ASP A 42 8.41 -14.55 -6.41
CA ASP A 42 8.34 -16.01 -6.30
C ASP A 42 7.55 -16.65 -7.46
N ASN A 43 7.02 -15.84 -8.38
CA ASN A 43 6.07 -16.26 -9.41
C ASN A 43 4.85 -17.00 -8.82
N ASP A 44 4.39 -16.55 -7.65
CA ASP A 44 3.26 -17.13 -6.92
C ASP A 44 1.96 -16.39 -7.26
N TYR A 45 1.28 -16.89 -8.28
CA TYR A 45 0.01 -16.32 -8.76
C TYR A 45 -1.10 -16.35 -7.70
N GLU A 46 -1.17 -17.41 -6.89
CA GLU A 46 -2.23 -17.56 -5.89
C GLU A 46 -2.00 -16.59 -4.72
N ALA A 47 -0.76 -16.44 -4.27
CA ALA A 47 -0.39 -15.45 -3.26
C ALA A 47 -0.67 -14.02 -3.77
N PHE A 48 -0.36 -13.73 -5.03
CA PHE A 48 -0.63 -12.43 -5.65
C PHE A 48 -2.13 -12.06 -5.63
N LEU A 49 -3.00 -13.04 -5.83
CA LEU A 49 -4.46 -12.85 -5.83
C LEU A 49 -5.10 -12.96 -4.44
N SER A 50 -4.39 -13.42 -3.41
CA SER A 50 -4.96 -13.76 -2.09
C SER A 50 -5.79 -12.64 -1.47
N ASN A 51 -5.25 -11.42 -1.39
CA ASN A 51 -5.92 -10.24 -0.84
C ASN A 51 -6.68 -9.38 -1.89
N GLY A 52 -6.99 -9.97 -3.05
CA GLY A 52 -7.72 -9.30 -4.12
C GLY A 52 -9.22 -9.18 -3.87
N THR A 53 -9.83 -8.13 -4.43
CA THR A 53 -11.27 -8.08 -4.70
C THR A 53 -11.66 -9.14 -5.73
N PRO A 54 -12.94 -9.57 -5.81
CA PRO A 54 -13.38 -10.52 -6.84
C PRO A 54 -13.04 -10.07 -8.27
N THR A 55 -13.19 -8.77 -8.54
CA THR A 55 -12.85 -8.16 -9.84
C THR A 55 -11.36 -8.27 -10.14
N PHE A 56 -10.49 -7.96 -9.17
CA PHE A 56 -9.03 -8.10 -9.30
C PHE A 56 -8.64 -9.54 -9.65
N LYS A 57 -9.16 -10.51 -8.88
CA LYS A 57 -8.88 -11.95 -9.09
C LYS A 57 -9.34 -12.43 -10.47
N LYS A 58 -10.49 -11.94 -10.96
CA LYS A 58 -11.06 -12.33 -12.25
C LYS A 58 -10.28 -11.75 -13.44
N ASN A 59 -9.73 -10.54 -13.29
CA ASN A 59 -9.22 -9.76 -14.42
C ASN A 59 -7.71 -9.89 -14.66
N ILE A 60 -6.99 -10.70 -13.88
CA ILE A 60 -5.56 -10.92 -14.05
C ILE A 60 -5.33 -12.33 -14.58
N PRO A 61 -5.07 -12.51 -15.88
CA PRO A 61 -4.71 -13.81 -16.43
C PRO A 61 -3.37 -14.29 -15.83
N LYS A 62 -3.27 -15.57 -15.51
CA LYS A 62 -2.03 -16.18 -15.00
C LYS A 62 -0.83 -15.95 -15.93
N GLN A 63 -1.05 -15.99 -17.25
CA GLN A 63 0.00 -15.72 -18.23
C GLN A 63 0.53 -14.28 -18.15
N ALA A 64 -0.36 -13.29 -17.98
CA ALA A 64 0.04 -11.89 -17.84
C ALA A 64 0.85 -11.69 -16.55
N PHE A 65 0.43 -12.31 -15.44
CA PHE A 65 1.19 -12.31 -14.20
C PHE A 65 2.58 -12.94 -14.37
N SER A 66 2.67 -14.15 -14.93
CA SER A 66 3.96 -14.83 -15.13
C SER A 66 4.89 -14.00 -16.01
N SER A 67 4.38 -13.38 -17.07
CA SER A 67 5.18 -12.53 -17.94
C SER A 67 5.77 -11.31 -17.23
N VAL A 68 5.06 -10.75 -16.23
CA VAL A 68 5.56 -9.65 -15.39
C VAL A 68 6.56 -10.20 -14.36
N SER A 69 6.25 -11.33 -13.75
CA SER A 69 7.15 -12.00 -12.80
C SER A 69 8.49 -12.34 -13.43
N ASP A 70 8.52 -12.91 -14.64
CA ASP A 70 9.75 -13.27 -15.34
C ASP A 70 10.65 -12.05 -15.58
N GLN A 71 10.07 -10.88 -15.81
CA GLN A 71 10.81 -9.63 -16.03
C GLN A 71 11.32 -9.02 -14.72
N LEU A 72 10.51 -9.03 -13.66
CA LEU A 72 10.80 -8.26 -12.45
C LEU A 72 11.41 -9.10 -11.31
N ALA A 73 11.16 -10.40 -11.27
CA ALA A 73 11.64 -11.26 -10.19
C ALA A 73 13.17 -11.17 -9.95
N PRO A 74 14.05 -11.11 -10.97
CA PRO A 74 15.48 -10.94 -10.74
C PRO A 74 15.83 -9.64 -10.00
N LEU A 75 15.15 -8.53 -10.34
CA LEU A 75 15.34 -7.24 -9.68
C LEU A 75 14.82 -7.28 -8.24
N ILE A 76 13.62 -7.81 -8.04
CA ILE A 76 12.98 -7.86 -6.73
C ILE A 76 13.76 -8.77 -5.77
N ARG A 77 14.18 -9.97 -6.21
CA ARG A 77 14.97 -10.91 -5.38
C ARG A 77 16.34 -10.36 -4.99
N LYS A 78 16.93 -9.51 -5.83
CA LYS A 78 18.19 -8.82 -5.51
C LYS A 78 18.00 -7.77 -4.40
N GLY A 79 16.79 -7.24 -4.28
CA GLY A 79 16.38 -6.30 -3.25
C GLY A 79 15.87 -4.99 -3.83
N TYR A 80 14.99 -4.33 -3.07
CA TYR A 80 14.44 -3.03 -3.41
C TYR A 80 14.08 -2.25 -2.14
N THR A 81 13.96 -0.93 -2.29
CA THR A 81 13.39 -0.04 -1.27
C THR A 81 12.13 0.63 -1.80
N THR A 82 11.24 1.01 -0.90
CA THR A 82 10.01 1.72 -1.23
C THR A 82 9.97 3.09 -0.58
N GLU A 83 9.60 4.12 -1.33
CA GLU A 83 9.33 5.47 -0.84
C GLU A 83 7.86 5.79 -1.10
N TYR A 84 7.09 6.07 -0.05
CA TYR A 84 5.69 6.43 -0.20
C TYR A 84 5.55 7.82 -0.81
N LEU A 85 4.77 7.92 -1.89
CA LEU A 85 4.60 9.17 -2.62
C LEU A 85 3.32 9.89 -2.18
N SER A 86 2.18 9.20 -2.25
CA SER A 86 0.87 9.78 -1.91
C SER A 86 -0.24 8.73 -1.89
N LYS A 87 -1.44 9.14 -1.46
CA LYS A 87 -2.70 8.46 -1.76
C LYS A 87 -3.67 9.38 -2.49
N LEU A 88 -4.50 8.79 -3.33
CA LEU A 88 -5.56 9.44 -4.08
C LEU A 88 -6.89 8.77 -3.76
N HIS A 89 -7.96 9.54 -3.66
CA HIS A 89 -9.32 9.00 -3.62
C HIS A 89 -9.94 9.14 -5.00
N GLN A 90 -10.21 8.03 -5.67
CA GLN A 90 -10.70 7.98 -7.04
C GLN A 90 -11.87 7.01 -7.15
N ASN A 91 -13.07 7.50 -7.45
CA ASN A 91 -14.26 6.66 -7.68
C ASN A 91 -14.54 5.64 -6.56
N GLY A 92 -14.38 6.05 -5.30
CA GLY A 92 -14.55 5.16 -4.13
C GLY A 92 -13.38 4.21 -3.86
N ASN A 93 -12.28 4.33 -4.60
CA ASN A 93 -11.05 3.57 -4.43
C ASN A 93 -9.98 4.45 -3.77
N THR A 94 -9.31 3.96 -2.73
CA THR A 94 -8.09 4.59 -2.22
C THR A 94 -6.91 4.02 -3.00
N VAL A 95 -6.21 4.88 -3.72
CA VAL A 95 -5.07 4.52 -4.57
C VAL A 95 -3.79 4.99 -3.90
N HIS A 96 -2.94 4.08 -3.49
CA HIS A 96 -1.64 4.37 -2.92
C HIS A 96 -0.55 4.30 -3.99
N LEU A 97 0.44 5.20 -3.87
CA LEU A 97 1.56 5.32 -4.78
C LEU A 97 2.88 5.20 -4.02
N TRP A 98 3.78 4.36 -4.52
CA TRP A 98 5.16 4.26 -4.04
C TRP A 98 6.13 4.35 -5.20
N LYS A 99 7.29 4.96 -4.96
CA LYS A 99 8.48 4.75 -5.78
C LYS A 99 9.18 3.49 -5.29
N ILE A 100 9.59 2.63 -6.23
CA ILE A 100 10.37 1.43 -6.02
C ILE A 100 11.76 1.67 -6.60
N SER A 101 12.79 1.54 -5.77
CA SER A 101 14.19 1.63 -6.19
C SER A 101 14.85 0.27 -6.02
N TYR A 102 15.36 -0.30 -7.11
CA TYR A 102 15.98 -1.63 -7.09
C TYR A 102 17.48 -1.52 -6.81
N VAL A 103 18.02 -2.51 -6.08
CA VAL A 103 19.46 -2.58 -5.76
C VAL A 103 20.29 -2.70 -7.03
N ASP A 104 21.37 -1.91 -7.12
CA ASP A 104 22.30 -1.81 -8.26
C ASP A 104 21.63 -1.55 -9.62
N SER A 105 20.44 -0.94 -9.61
CA SER A 105 19.75 -0.50 -10.82
C SER A 105 19.63 1.01 -10.81
N LYS A 106 19.74 1.61 -12.00
CA LYS A 106 19.34 3.01 -12.20
C LYS A 106 17.84 3.14 -12.48
N GLU A 107 17.21 2.02 -12.84
CA GLU A 107 15.77 1.95 -13.08
C GLU A 107 15.01 2.03 -11.76
N ASN A 108 13.86 2.70 -11.81
CA ASN A 108 12.92 2.78 -10.71
C ASN A 108 11.54 2.48 -11.28
N SER A 109 10.65 1.96 -10.44
CA SER A 109 9.24 1.81 -10.81
C SER A 109 8.34 2.66 -9.94
N VAL A 110 7.14 2.96 -10.42
CA VAL A 110 6.05 3.46 -9.58
C VAL A 110 5.04 2.34 -9.37
N ALA A 111 4.86 1.93 -8.12
CA ALA A 111 3.78 1.04 -7.73
C ALA A 111 2.50 1.83 -7.50
N LYS A 112 1.43 1.44 -8.20
CA LYS A 112 0.08 1.96 -8.01
C LYS A 112 -0.82 0.84 -7.49
N MET A 113 -1.32 0.98 -6.28
CA MET A 113 -2.19 -0.02 -5.66
C MET A 113 -3.54 0.61 -5.30
N GLY A 114 -4.61 0.08 -5.88
CA GLY A 114 -5.98 0.43 -5.49
C GLY A 114 -6.47 -0.46 -4.36
N VAL A 115 -7.17 0.11 -3.40
CA VAL A 115 -7.74 -0.55 -2.22
C VAL A 115 -9.21 -0.15 -2.06
N ILE A 116 -10.09 -1.16 -2.01
CA ILE A 116 -11.51 -1.04 -1.68
C ILE A 116 -11.80 -1.98 -0.52
N ASP A 117 -12.33 -1.45 0.59
CA ASP A 117 -12.66 -2.21 1.80
C ASP A 117 -11.49 -3.09 2.32
N GLY A 118 -10.26 -2.54 2.27
CA GLY A 118 -9.04 -3.22 2.71
C GLY A 118 -8.53 -4.31 1.75
N LYS A 119 -9.12 -4.44 0.56
CA LYS A 119 -8.73 -5.42 -0.47
C LYS A 119 -8.18 -4.76 -1.71
N VAL A 120 -7.23 -5.44 -2.36
CA VAL A 120 -6.60 -4.96 -3.59
C VAL A 120 -7.61 -4.96 -4.72
N SER A 121 -7.93 -3.78 -5.23
CA SER A 121 -8.81 -3.57 -6.39
C SER A 121 -8.03 -3.47 -7.70
N GLY A 122 -6.73 -3.18 -7.63
CA GLY A 122 -5.84 -3.05 -8.77
C GLY A 122 -4.38 -2.90 -8.35
N PHE A 123 -3.45 -3.36 -9.18
CA PHE A 123 -2.02 -3.21 -8.95
C PHE A 123 -1.29 -3.06 -10.29
N TRP A 124 -0.43 -2.04 -10.38
CA TRP A 124 0.37 -1.73 -11.56
C TRP A 124 1.78 -1.31 -11.16
N LEU A 125 2.74 -1.65 -12.00
CA LEU A 125 4.13 -1.18 -11.94
C LEU A 125 4.42 -0.43 -13.25
N PHE A 126 4.80 0.84 -13.14
CA PHE A 126 5.21 1.71 -14.25
C PHE A 126 6.71 1.96 -14.24
#